data_AF-A0A7L2BXQ9-F1
#
_entry.id   AF-A0A7L2BXQ9-F1
#
_cell.length_a   1.000
_cell.length_b   1.000
_cell.length_c   1.000
_cell.angle_alpha   90.00
_cell.angle_beta   90.00
_cell.angle_gamma   90.00
#
_symmetry.space_group_name_H-M   'P 1'
#
loop_
_entity.id
_entity.type
_entity.pdbx_description
1 polymer ?
#
loop_
_entity_poly.entity_id
_entity_poly.type
_entity_poly.pdbx_seq_one_letter_code
_entity_poly.pdbx_strand_id
1 'polypeptide(L)'
;MAAGEEQSREYLRRHRLPELLHRLGALLLFHRPERPREFLIQVLERVKAGRRAEGEYPFLMDEANVEAMFSLLDVLGRGYIRPEQYREGAST
;
A
#
# COMPACT_ATOMS: atom_id res chain seq x y z
N MET A 1 -29.80 -0.08 19.54
CA MET A 1 -29.19 0.22 18.22
C MET A 1 -27.76 0.76 18.36
N ALA A 2 -27.50 1.76 19.22
CA ALA A 2 -26.15 2.35 19.38
C ALA A 2 -25.02 1.36 19.76
N ALA A 3 -25.28 0.43 20.70
CA ALA A 3 -24.24 -0.51 21.17
C ALA A 3 -23.71 -1.46 20.07
N GLY A 4 -24.56 -1.87 19.13
CA GLY A 4 -24.14 -2.74 18.02
C GLY A 4 -23.31 -2.02 16.96
N GLU A 5 -23.58 -0.73 16.74
CA GLU A 5 -22.79 0.09 15.82
C GLU A 5 -21.40 0.40 16.38
N GLU A 6 -21.32 0.75 17.68
CA GLU A 6 -20.05 0.98 18.38
C GLU A 6 -19.14 -0.26 18.31
N GLN A 7 -19.69 -1.43 18.64
CA GLN A 7 -18.96 -2.70 18.63
C GLN A 7 -18.49 -3.07 17.21
N SER A 8 -19.29 -2.77 16.19
CA SER A 8 -18.90 -2.97 14.78
C SER A 8 -17.76 -2.03 14.39
N ARG A 9 -17.85 -0.75 14.72
CA ARG A 9 -16.80 0.25 14.44
C ARG A 9 -15.48 -0.13 15.12
N GLU A 10 -15.55 -0.60 16.36
CA GLU A 10 -14.36 -1.04 17.09
C GLU A 10 -13.72 -2.25 16.43
N TYR A 11 -14.51 -3.26 16.02
CA TYR A 11 -13.99 -4.40 15.27
C TYR A 11 -13.27 -3.95 13.98
N LEU A 12 -13.90 -3.08 13.18
CA LEU A 12 -13.31 -2.56 11.95
C LEU A 12 -11.96 -1.86 12.20
N ARG A 13 -11.87 -1.00 13.22
CA ARG A 13 -10.63 -0.30 13.58
C ARG A 13 -9.56 -1.24 14.12
N ARG A 14 -9.93 -2.12 15.06
CA ARG A 14 -9.01 -3.09 15.68
C ARG A 14 -8.33 -3.97 14.62
N HIS A 15 -9.06 -4.35 13.58
CA HIS A 15 -8.55 -5.21 12.51
C HIS A 15 -8.01 -4.44 11.30
N ARG A 16 -8.03 -3.11 11.32
CA ARG A 16 -7.61 -2.23 10.22
C ARG A 16 -8.27 -2.56 8.88
N LEU A 17 -9.57 -2.89 8.95
CA LEU A 17 -10.35 -3.23 7.76
C LEU A 17 -10.56 -2.05 6.81
N PRO A 18 -10.76 -0.80 7.28
CA PRO A 18 -10.83 0.36 6.39
C PRO A 18 -9.56 0.52 5.53
N GLU A 19 -8.38 0.36 6.13
CA GLU A 19 -7.09 0.48 5.45
C GLU A 19 -6.88 -0.66 4.45
N LEU A 20 -7.29 -1.88 4.80
CA LEU A 20 -7.29 -3.01 3.88
C LEU A 20 -8.18 -2.73 2.66
N LEU A 21 -9.42 -2.29 2.89
CA LEU A 21 -10.37 -1.98 1.81
C LEU A 21 -9.87 -0.84 0.91
N HIS A 22 -9.30 0.21 1.50
CA HIS A 22 -8.68 1.30 0.75
C HIS A 22 -7.58 0.77 -0.18
N ARG A 23 -6.73 -0.12 0.32
CA ARG A 23 -5.63 -0.71 -0.45
C ARG A 23 -6.10 -1.64 -1.56
N LEU A 24 -7.11 -2.47 -1.31
CA LEU A 24 -7.74 -3.29 -2.33
C LEU A 24 -8.33 -2.43 -3.46
N GLY A 25 -8.95 -1.29 -3.09
CA GLY A 25 -9.43 -0.30 -4.05
C GLY A 25 -8.31 0.30 -4.89
N ALA A 26 -7.21 0.72 -4.26
CA ALA A 26 -6.04 1.26 -4.97
C ALA A 26 -5.45 0.24 -5.97
N LEU A 27 -5.30 -1.02 -5.55
CA LEU A 27 -4.81 -2.10 -6.42
C LEU A 27 -5.72 -2.34 -7.64
N LEU A 28 -7.04 -2.31 -7.45
CA LEU A 28 -7.99 -2.44 -8.56
C LEU A 28 -7.90 -1.27 -9.55
N LEU A 29 -7.83 -0.04 -9.05
CA LEU A 29 -7.75 1.16 -9.90
C LEU A 29 -6.45 1.22 -10.71
N PHE A 30 -5.35 0.76 -10.09
CA PHE A 30 -4.04 0.72 -10.71
C PHE A 30 -3.94 -0.39 -11.76
N HIS A 31 -4.22 -1.64 -11.39
CA HIS A 31 -4.01 -2.79 -12.28
C HIS A 31 -5.13 -3.00 -13.30
N ARG A 32 -6.35 -2.50 -13.03
CA ARG A 32 -7.54 -2.65 -13.87
C ARG A 32 -7.71 -4.07 -14.46
N PRO A 33 -7.72 -5.12 -13.62
CA PRO A 33 -7.74 -6.49 -14.08
C PRO A 33 -9.07 -6.83 -14.78
N GLU A 34 -9.00 -7.69 -15.80
CA GLU A 34 -10.18 -8.20 -16.53
C GLU A 34 -11.14 -8.98 -15.62
N ARG A 35 -10.60 -9.65 -14.59
CA ARG A 35 -11.36 -10.46 -13.62
C ARG A 35 -11.15 -9.92 -12.19
N PRO A 36 -11.82 -8.81 -11.80
CA PRO A 36 -11.57 -8.12 -10.53
C PRO A 36 -11.72 -8.98 -9.28
N ARG A 37 -12.73 -9.87 -9.25
CA ARG A 37 -12.98 -10.72 -8.08
C ARG A 37 -11.85 -11.72 -7.85
N GLU A 38 -11.37 -12.36 -8.90
CA GLU A 38 -10.27 -13.33 -8.81
C GLU A 38 -8.96 -12.66 -8.43
N PHE A 39 -8.69 -11.49 -9.02
CA PHE A 39 -7.55 -10.66 -8.63
C PHE A 39 -7.58 -10.34 -7.13
N LEU A 40 -8.72 -9.85 -6.61
CA LEU A 40 -8.87 -9.54 -5.18
C LEU A 40 -8.69 -10.77 -4.28
N ILE A 41 -9.18 -11.94 -4.69
CA ILE A 41 -8.97 -13.19 -3.95
C ILE A 41 -7.47 -13.50 -3.83
N GLN A 42 -6.74 -13.42 -4.95
CA GLN A 42 -5.29 -13.66 -4.94
C GLN A 42 -4.54 -12.66 -4.07
N VAL A 43 -4.91 -11.38 -4.14
CA VAL A 43 -4.34 -10.33 -3.27
C VAL A 43 -4.58 -10.64 -1.79
N LEU A 44 -5.80 -11.05 -1.42
CA LEU A 44 -6.15 -11.40 -0.04
C LEU A 44 -5.40 -12.63 0.46
N GLU A 45 -5.18 -13.66 -0.38
CA GLU A 45 -4.34 -14.80 -0.01
C GLU A 45 -2.88 -14.39 0.25
N ARG A 46 -2.32 -13.46 -0.56
CA ARG A 46 -0.98 -12.90 -0.29
C ARG A 46 -0.94 -12.10 1.01
N VAL A 47 -1.96 -11.29 1.30
CA VAL A 47 -2.09 -10.56 2.59
C VAL A 47 -2.09 -11.54 3.77
N LYS A 48 -2.82 -12.64 3.65
CA LYS A 48 -2.92 -13.68 4.68
C LYS A 48 -1.59 -14.41 4.88
N ALA A 49 -0.88 -14.74 3.80
CA ALA A 49 0.44 -15.35 3.84
C ALA A 49 1.48 -14.40 4.48
N GLY A 50 1.52 -13.14 4.05
CA GLY A 50 2.41 -12.13 4.62
C GLY A 50 2.17 -11.85 6.11
N ARG A 51 0.91 -11.92 6.59
CA ARG A 51 0.60 -11.83 8.03
C ARG A 51 1.20 -12.97 8.87
N ARG A 52 1.52 -14.10 8.26
CA ARG A 52 2.17 -15.25 8.91
C ARG A 52 3.70 -15.25 8.74
N ALA A 53 4.25 -14.19 8.14
CA ALA A 53 5.62 -14.15 7.62
C ALA A 53 5.91 -15.23 6.56
N GLU A 54 4.87 -15.75 5.90
CA GLU A 54 4.94 -16.81 4.88
C GLU A 54 4.85 -16.21 3.46
N GLY A 55 5.58 -15.14 3.17
CA GLY A 55 5.67 -14.55 1.83
C GLY A 55 5.54 -13.04 1.78
N GLU A 56 5.47 -12.50 0.56
CA GLU A 56 5.44 -11.07 0.31
C GLU A 56 4.04 -10.48 0.51
N TYR A 57 3.98 -9.39 1.27
CA TYR A 57 2.77 -8.59 1.37
C TYR A 57 2.57 -7.82 0.06
N PRO A 58 1.35 -7.74 -0.51
CA PRO A 58 1.20 -7.18 -1.86
C PRO A 58 1.48 -5.67 -1.85
N PHE A 59 2.61 -5.18 -2.36
CA PHE A 59 2.92 -3.74 -2.42
C PHE A 59 2.60 -3.13 -3.78
N LEU A 60 2.29 -1.82 -3.76
CA LEU A 60 2.16 -1.01 -4.98
C LEU A 60 3.49 -0.43 -5.44
N MET A 61 4.43 -0.23 -4.50
CA MET A 61 5.80 0.16 -4.84
C MET A 61 6.64 -1.08 -5.09
N ASP A 62 7.30 -1.08 -6.24
CA ASP A 62 8.41 -1.96 -6.56
C ASP A 62 9.74 -1.17 -6.59
N GLU A 63 10.83 -1.88 -6.84
CA GLU A 63 12.17 -1.30 -6.89
C GLU A 63 12.30 -0.23 -7.99
N ALA A 64 11.63 -0.42 -9.13
CA ALA A 64 11.61 0.56 -10.21
C ALA A 64 10.90 1.86 -9.79
N ASN A 65 9.85 1.77 -8.96
CA ASN A 65 9.20 2.96 -8.41
C ASN A 65 10.12 3.71 -7.44
N VAL A 66 10.86 2.97 -6.60
CA VAL A 66 11.84 3.57 -5.67
C VAL A 66 12.98 4.24 -6.44
N GLU A 67 13.50 3.58 -7.47
CA GLU A 67 14.53 4.13 -8.35
C GLU A 67 14.03 5.41 -9.04
N ALA A 68 12.82 5.38 -9.60
CA ALA A 68 12.22 6.55 -10.23
C ALA A 68 12.06 7.73 -9.25
N MET A 69 11.60 7.47 -8.03
CA MET A 69 11.50 8.50 -6.99
C MET A 69 12.87 9.06 -6.61
N PHE A 70 13.89 8.20 -6.50
CA PHE A 70 15.26 8.64 -6.23
C PHE A 70 15.79 9.51 -7.37
N SER A 71 15.60 9.11 -8.63
CA SER A 71 16.00 9.89 -9.80
C SER A 71 15.31 11.26 -9.87
N LEU A 72 14.05 11.36 -9.42
CA LEU A 72 13.36 12.66 -9.33
C LEU A 72 14.03 13.62 -8.34
N LEU A 73 14.63 13.08 -7.27
CA LEU A 73 15.35 13.88 -6.26
C LEU A 73 16.81 14.13 -6.64
N ASP A 74 17.45 13.20 -7.34
CA ASP A 74 18.80 13.30 -7.89
C ASP A 74 18.80 13.68 -9.38
N VAL A 75 18.25 14.87 -9.68
CA VAL A 75 18.12 15.40 -11.06
C VAL A 75 19.45 15.42 -11.82
N LEU A 76 20.57 15.50 -11.12
CA LEU A 76 21.91 15.57 -11.71
C LEU A 76 22.61 14.20 -11.82
N GLY A 77 21.96 13.11 -11.39
CA GLY A 77 22.49 11.74 -11.49
C GLY A 77 23.79 11.52 -10.71
N ARG A 78 23.94 12.15 -9.55
CA ARG A 78 25.15 12.09 -8.72
C ARG A 78 25.26 10.82 -7.89
N GLY A 79 24.18 10.05 -7.78
CA GLY A 79 24.08 8.87 -6.94
C GLY A 79 23.85 9.20 -5.46
N TYR A 80 23.58 10.45 -5.11
CA TYR A 80 23.24 10.87 -3.74
C TYR A 80 22.32 12.08 -3.73
N ILE A 81 21.46 12.16 -2.71
CA ILE A 81 20.62 13.32 -2.43
C ILE A 81 21.10 14.02 -1.16
N ARG A 82 20.96 15.35 -1.11
CA ARG A 82 21.30 16.15 0.07
C ARG A 82 20.16 16.10 1.10
N PRO A 83 20.46 16.34 2.39
CA PRO A 83 19.44 16.36 3.44
C PRO A 83 18.28 17.31 3.15
N GLU A 84 18.54 18.44 2.49
CA GLU A 84 17.52 19.41 2.11
C GLU A 84 16.55 18.83 1.07
N GLN A 85 17.07 18.17 0.04
CA GLN A 85 16.28 17.52 -1.02
C GLN A 85 15.41 16.39 -0.46
N TYR A 86 15.94 15.61 0.49
CA TYR A 86 15.17 14.58 1.19
C TYR A 86 14.01 15.18 1.98
N ARG A 87 14.25 16.27 2.73
CA ARG A 87 13.20 16.92 3.54
C ARG A 87 12.08 17.50 2.68
N GLU A 88 12.41 18.11 1.54
CA GLU A 88 11.40 18.60 0.61
C GLU A 88 10.56 17.43 0.03
N GLY A 89 11.21 16.34 -0.39
CA GLY A 89 10.50 15.15 -0.90
C GLY A 89 9.65 14.43 0.14
N ALA A 90 10.06 14.42 1.41
CA ALA A 90 9.33 13.77 2.50
C ALA A 90 8.16 14.62 3.06
N SER A 91 8.05 15.88 2.65
CA SER A 91 6.99 16.80 3.11
C SER A 91 5.80 16.89 2.16
N THR A 92 5.85 16.19 1.02
CA THR A 92 4.78 16.11 -0.01
C THR A 92 4.00 14.81 0.16
#